data_AF-A0A6G3WJS6-F1
#
_entry.id   AF-A0A6G3WJS6-F1
#
_cell.length_a   1.000
_cell.length_b   1.000
_cell.length_c   1.000
_cell.angle_alpha   90.00
_cell.angle_beta   90.00
_cell.angle_gamma   90.00
#
_symmetry.space_group_name_H-M   'P 1'
#
loop_
_entity.id
_entity.type
_entity.pdbx_description
1 polymer ?
#
loop_
_entity_poly.entity_id
_entity_poly.type
_entity_poly.pdbx_seq_one_letter_code
_entity_poly.pdbx_strand_id
1 'polypeptide(L)'
;KLLTGRQDFSRLKSKGGLSGYPSRAESDHDVIENSHASGVLGWADGMAKANEVLKKDDHVVAVIGDGALTGGMAWEALNNIA
;
A
#
# COMPACT_ATOMS: atom_id res chain seq x y z
N LYS A 1 -8.65 -5.32 -5.30
CA LYS A 1 -9.29 -6.65 -5.07
C LYS A 1 -10.19 -7.05 -6.23
N LEU A 2 -11.37 -6.40 -6.44
CA LEU A 2 -12.28 -6.72 -7.56
C LEU A 2 -11.59 -6.78 -8.92
N LEU A 3 -10.81 -5.73 -9.24
CA LEU A 3 -10.08 -5.60 -10.51
C LEU A 3 -8.80 -6.45 -10.58
N THR A 4 -8.44 -7.12 -9.49
CA THR A 4 -7.23 -7.96 -9.38
C THR A 4 -7.61 -9.40 -9.05
N GLY A 5 -8.65 -9.90 -9.72
CA GLY A 5 -9.05 -11.32 -9.73
C GLY A 5 -9.89 -11.80 -8.55
N ARG A 6 -10.17 -10.96 -7.53
CA ARG A 6 -10.92 -11.36 -6.33
C ARG A 6 -12.30 -10.74 -6.36
N GLN A 7 -13.31 -11.49 -6.82
CA GLN A 7 -14.68 -11.00 -7.05
C GLN A 7 -15.72 -11.46 -6.02
N ASP A 8 -15.47 -12.55 -5.30
CA ASP A 8 -16.37 -13.01 -4.25
C ASP A 8 -16.06 -12.33 -2.91
N PHE A 9 -16.98 -11.45 -2.48
CA PHE A 9 -16.89 -10.71 -1.22
C PHE A 9 -17.88 -11.23 -0.17
N SER A 10 -18.57 -12.34 -0.42
CA SER A 10 -19.57 -12.92 0.50
C SER A 10 -19.05 -13.16 1.91
N ARG A 11 -17.73 -13.38 2.04
CA ARG A 11 -17.01 -13.66 3.28
C ARG A 11 -16.01 -12.56 3.68
N LEU A 12 -16.13 -11.35 3.15
CA LEU A 12 -15.25 -10.23 3.48
C LEU A 12 -15.21 -9.98 5.01
N LYS A 13 -14.01 -9.79 5.56
CA LYS A 13 -13.71 -9.57 7.00
C LYS A 13 -14.14 -10.72 7.92
N SER A 14 -14.54 -11.87 7.37
CA SER A 14 -14.83 -13.07 8.17
C SER A 14 -13.58 -13.92 8.37
N LYS A 15 -13.57 -14.75 9.41
CA LYS A 15 -12.48 -15.72 9.64
C LYS A 15 -12.32 -16.64 8.42
N GLY A 16 -11.11 -16.68 7.87
CA GLY A 16 -10.78 -17.46 6.68
C GLY A 16 -11.41 -16.94 5.39
N GLY A 17 -12.02 -15.75 5.40
CA GLY A 17 -12.45 -15.03 4.22
C GLY A 17 -11.48 -13.89 3.86
N LEU A 18 -11.82 -13.11 2.84
CA LEU A 18 -11.00 -11.99 2.39
C LEU A 18 -10.82 -10.93 3.50
N SER A 19 -9.60 -10.45 3.65
CA SER A 19 -9.23 -9.33 4.51
C SER A 19 -9.96 -8.06 4.08
N GLY A 20 -10.26 -7.20 5.05
CA GLY A 20 -10.77 -5.86 4.81
C GLY A 20 -9.75 -4.87 4.23
N TYR A 21 -8.48 -5.24 4.27
CA TYR A 21 -7.34 -4.43 3.83
C TYR A 21 -6.53 -5.20 2.77
N PRO A 22 -5.62 -4.55 2.04
CA PRO A 22 -4.64 -5.29 1.23
C PRO A 22 -3.89 -6.33 2.08
N SER A 23 -3.70 -7.53 1.54
CA SER A 23 -2.89 -8.58 2.15
C SER A 23 -2.09 -9.33 1.10
N ARG A 24 -0.78 -9.42 1.33
CA ARG A 24 0.18 -10.13 0.47
C ARG A 24 -0.10 -11.62 0.41
N ALA A 25 -0.64 -12.19 1.49
CA ALA A 25 -1.06 -13.58 1.50
C ALA A 25 -2.26 -13.86 0.56
N GLU A 26 -2.99 -12.82 0.14
CA GLU A 26 -4.17 -12.95 -0.74
C GLU A 26 -3.87 -12.65 -2.20
N SER A 27 -2.83 -11.87 -2.51
CA SER A 27 -2.55 -11.43 -3.88
C SER A 27 -1.18 -10.78 -4.03
N ASP A 28 -0.50 -11.08 -5.14
CA ASP A 28 0.71 -10.36 -5.57
C ASP A 28 0.45 -8.88 -5.86
N HIS A 29 -0.81 -8.48 -6.09
CA HIS A 29 -1.19 -7.09 -6.30
C HIS A 29 -1.34 -6.28 -5.01
N ASP A 30 -1.34 -6.92 -3.85
CA ASP A 30 -1.44 -6.26 -2.54
C ASP A 30 -0.04 -6.07 -1.96
N VAL A 31 0.75 -5.18 -2.57
CA VAL A 31 2.19 -5.05 -2.29
C VAL A 31 2.51 -4.64 -0.85
N ILE A 32 1.64 -3.85 -0.22
CA ILE A 32 1.77 -3.36 1.14
C ILE A 32 0.63 -3.93 1.97
N GLU A 33 0.93 -4.53 3.13
CA GLU A 33 -0.09 -4.89 4.12
C GLU A 33 -0.23 -3.74 5.12
N ASN A 34 -1.23 -2.88 4.94
CA ASN A 34 -1.50 -1.79 5.86
C ASN A 34 -2.96 -1.73 6.30
N SER A 35 -3.16 -1.33 7.54
CA SER A 35 -4.46 -0.93 8.09
C SER A 35 -4.38 0.41 8.83
N HIS A 36 -3.20 0.74 9.36
CA HIS A 36 -2.91 2.02 9.99
C HIS A 36 -2.64 3.09 8.93
N ALA A 37 -3.15 4.30 9.20
CA ALA A 37 -3.05 5.43 8.30
C ALA A 37 -1.61 5.95 8.16
N SER A 38 -1.42 6.87 7.21
CA SER A 38 -0.23 7.71 7.04
C SER A 38 1.07 7.05 6.55
N GLY A 39 1.19 5.71 6.59
CA GLY A 39 2.44 5.03 6.23
C GLY A 39 2.75 4.85 4.73
N VAL A 40 1.78 5.09 3.84
CA VAL A 40 1.93 4.72 2.41
C VAL A 40 3.02 5.50 1.67
N LEU A 41 3.27 6.75 2.06
CA LEU A 41 4.28 7.60 1.41
C LEU A 41 5.70 7.13 1.73
N GLY A 42 5.97 6.72 2.97
CA GLY A 42 7.27 6.16 3.34
C GLY A 42 7.55 4.81 2.65
N TRP A 43 6.52 3.99 2.48
CA TRP A 43 6.63 2.77 1.66
C TRP A 43 6.97 3.08 0.20
N ALA A 44 6.31 4.08 -0.38
CA ALA A 44 6.56 4.47 -1.77
C ALA A 44 7.98 5.01 -1.96
N ASP A 45 8.46 5.86 -1.05
CA ASP A 45 9.85 6.34 -1.05
C ASP A 45 10.86 5.18 -1.02
N GLY A 46 10.67 4.23 -0.09
CA GLY A 46 11.53 3.05 0.02
C GLY A 46 11.51 2.16 -1.24
N MET A 47 10.34 1.95 -1.83
CA MET A 47 10.20 1.17 -3.07
C MET A 47 10.86 1.86 -4.27
N ALA A 48 10.72 3.19 -4.40
CA ALA A 48 11.35 3.95 -5.46
C ALA A 48 12.88 3.86 -5.37
N LYS A 49 13.44 4.07 -4.18
CA LYS A 49 14.88 3.91 -3.91
C LYS A 49 15.36 2.49 -4.17
N ALA A 50 14.56 1.47 -3.81
CA ALA A 50 14.90 0.09 -4.11
C ALA A 50 14.94 -0.19 -5.63
N ASN A 51 14.02 0.38 -6.41
CA ASN A 51 14.03 0.27 -7.86
C ASN A 51 15.28 0.87 -8.48
N GLU A 52 15.74 2.03 -7.98
CA GLU A 52 17.01 2.65 -8.42
C GLU A 52 18.22 1.73 -8.17
N VAL A 53 18.34 1.20 -6.94
CA VAL A 53 19.43 0.28 -6.56
C VAL A 53 19.41 -0.99 -7.42
N LEU A 54 18.23 -1.53 -7.67
CA LEU A 54 18.04 -2.75 -8.47
C LEU A 54 18.02 -2.50 -9.98
N LYS A 55 18.15 -1.24 -10.42
CA LYS A 55 18.05 -0.80 -11.83
C LYS A 55 16.77 -1.29 -12.52
N LYS A 56 15.65 -1.21 -11.79
CA LYS A 56 14.31 -1.49 -12.33
C LYS A 56 13.66 -0.20 -12.81
N ASP A 57 12.92 -0.28 -13.90
CA ASP A 57 12.17 0.83 -14.49
C ASP A 57 10.67 0.79 -14.08
N ASP A 58 10.38 0.18 -12.94
CA ASP A 58 9.01 0.04 -12.44
C ASP A 58 8.51 1.36 -11.83
N HIS A 59 7.24 1.68 -12.05
CA HIS A 59 6.60 2.83 -11.43
C HIS A 59 6.11 2.54 -10.00
N VAL A 60 6.31 3.51 -9.11
CA VAL A 60 5.77 3.49 -7.75
C VAL A 60 4.70 4.57 -7.61
N VAL A 61 3.48 4.15 -7.25
CA VAL A 61 2.33 5.06 -7.10
C VAL A 61 1.69 4.85 -5.73
N ALA A 62 1.64 5.92 -4.93
CA ALA A 62 0.96 5.93 -3.65
C ALA A 62 -0.41 6.60 -3.75
N VAL A 63 -1.44 5.99 -3.15
CA VAL A 63 -2.76 6.61 -2.98
C VAL A 63 -2.98 6.84 -1.50
N ILE A 64 -3.17 8.10 -1.11
CA ILE A 64 -3.38 8.53 0.28
C ILE A 64 -4.63 9.39 0.38
N GLY A 65 -5.44 9.16 1.41
CA GLY A 65 -6.57 10.04 1.74
C GLY A 65 -6.09 11.28 2.51
N ASP A 66 -6.85 12.37 2.43
CA ASP A 66 -6.60 13.63 3.12
C ASP A 66 -6.48 13.47 4.64
N GLY A 67 -7.38 12.70 5.27
CA GLY A 67 -7.30 12.42 6.71
C GLY A 67 -6.01 11.67 7.09
N ALA A 68 -5.55 10.75 6.25
CA ALA A 68 -4.32 10.00 6.47
C ALA A 68 -3.06 10.87 6.24
N LEU A 69 -3.17 11.93 5.43
CA LEU A 69 -2.09 12.88 5.19
C LEU A 69 -1.80 13.77 6.41
N THR A 70 -2.75 13.87 7.35
CA THR A 70 -2.56 14.68 8.57
C THR A 70 -1.60 14.06 9.59
N GLY A 71 -1.30 12.76 9.48
CA GLY A 71 -0.41 12.07 10.41
C GLY A 71 1.06 12.44 10.19
N GLY A 72 1.82 12.58 11.28
CA GLY A 72 3.23 12.98 11.23
C GLY A 72 4.11 12.09 10.35
N MET A 73 3.85 10.77 10.31
CA MET A 73 4.55 9.84 9.43
C MET A 73 4.44 10.20 7.94
N ALA A 74 3.28 10.73 7.52
CA ALA A 74 3.09 11.14 6.13
C ALA A 74 3.93 12.39 5.81
N TRP A 75 3.99 13.34 6.75
CA TRP A 75 4.79 14.57 6.62
C TRP A 75 6.29 14.30 6.64
N GLU A 76 6.75 13.41 7.52
CA GLU A 76 8.15 12.97 7.52
C GLU A 76 8.52 12.34 6.18
N ALA A 77 7.68 11.45 5.66
CA ALA A 77 7.91 10.82 4.35
C ALA A 77 7.94 11.86 3.22
N LEU A 78 6.99 12.81 3.19
CA LEU A 78 7.00 13.89 2.18
C LEU A 78 8.29 14.72 2.24
N ASN A 79 8.79 15.03 3.44
CA ASN A 79 10.02 15.77 3.61
C ASN A 79 11.25 14.99 3.12
N ASN A 80 11.22 13.66 3.15
CA ASN A 80 12.29 12.80 2.62
C ASN A 80 12.19 12.56 1.10
N ILE A 81 11.00 12.72 0.52
CA ILE A 81 10.74 12.57 -0.92
C ILE A 81 11.13 13.85 -1.69
N ALA A 82 10.92 15.02 -1.08
CA ALA A 82 11.21 16.33 -1.67
C ALA A 82 12.72 16.56 -1.85
#